data_AF-A0A2V1B350-F1
#
_entry.id   AF-A0A2V1B350-F1
#
_cell.length_a   1.000
_cell.length_b   1.000
_cell.length_c   1.000
_cell.angle_alpha   90.00
_cell.angle_beta   90.00
_cell.angle_gamma   90.00
#
_symmetry.space_group_name_H-M   'P 1'
#
loop_
_entity.id
_entity.type
_entity.pdbx_description
1 polymer ?
#
loop_
_entity_poly.entity_id
_entity_poly.type
_entity_poly.pdbx_seq_one_letter_code
_entity_poly.pdbx_strand_id
1 'polypeptide(L)' 'MANKTSISLNITQNSLDFQLDELKDSPIFKRGLFSKTLDLIKENPENIENYRSVTIKCLQP' A
#
# COMPACT_ATOMS: atom_id res chain seq x y z
N MET A 1 -24.67 -1.12 -16.91
CA MET A 1 -23.43 -0.32 -16.90
C MET A 1 -22.55 -0.85 -15.78
N ALA A 2 -21.53 -1.64 -16.09
CA ALA A 2 -20.65 -2.24 -15.08
C ALA A 2 -19.68 -1.19 -14.53
N ASN A 3 -19.56 -1.14 -13.20
CA ASN A 3 -18.71 -0.23 -12.43
C ASN A 3 -17.23 -0.37 -12.85
N LYS A 4 -16.76 0.52 -13.75
CA LYS A 4 -15.39 0.58 -14.29
C LYS A 4 -14.40 1.37 -13.39
N THR A 5 -14.70 1.53 -12.11
CA THR A 5 -14.00 2.52 -11.28
C THR A 5 -12.82 1.96 -10.49
N SER A 6 -12.90 0.72 -10.00
CA SER A 6 -11.86 0.19 -9.09
C SER A 6 -10.64 -0.41 -9.81
N ILE A 7 -10.86 -1.06 -10.95
CA ILE A 7 -9.79 -1.74 -11.71
C ILE A 7 -8.89 -0.72 -12.41
N SER A 8 -9.48 0.36 -12.93
CA SER A 8 -8.75 1.43 -13.63
C SER A 8 -7.82 2.21 -12.71
N LEU A 9 -8.23 2.47 -11.47
CA LEU A 9 -7.39 3.11 -10.45
C LEU A 9 -6.16 2.26 -10.13
N ASN A 10 -6.32 0.94 -9.98
CA ASN A 10 -5.21 0.04 -9.68
C ASN A 10 -4.17 -0.01 -10.81
N ILE A 11 -4.62 -0.02 -12.07
CA ILE A 11 -3.71 -0.01 -13.23
C ILE A 11 -2.86 1.25 -13.26
N THR A 12 -3.45 2.43 -13.03
CA THR A 12 -2.71 3.70 -12.99
C THR A 12 -1.70 3.73 -11.83
N GLN A 13 -2.06 3.18 -10.67
CA GLN A 13 -1.18 3.08 -9.50
C GLN A 13 -0.01 2.12 -9.69
N ASN A 14 -0.13 1.15 -10.60
CA ASN A 14 0.91 0.18 -10.92
C ASN A 14 1.89 0.66 -12.02
N SER A 15 1.70 1.87 -12.56
CA SER A 15 2.62 2.45 -13.55
C SER A 15 4.00 2.72 -12.94
N LEU A 16 5.07 2.54 -13.73
CA LEU A 16 6.44 2.90 -13.31
C LEU A 16 6.57 4.40 -13.01
N ASP A 17 5.77 5.23 -13.67
CA ASP A 17 5.76 6.68 -13.51
C ASP A 17 4.78 7.14 -12.40
N PHE A 18 4.13 6.20 -11.71
CA PHE A 18 3.22 6.55 -10.64
C PHE A 18 4.00 7.08 -9.43
N GLN A 19 3.79 8.36 -9.13
CA GLN A 19 4.23 8.98 -7.88
C GLN A 19 3.01 9.30 -7.04
N LEU A 20 3.07 8.90 -5.76
CA LEU A 20 2.12 9.39 -4.78
C LEU A 20 2.41 10.87 -4.54
N ASP A 21 1.36 11.69 -4.56
CA ASP A 21 1.47 13.07 -4.08
C ASP A 21 2.06 13.04 -2.67
N GLU A 22 3.15 13.79 -2.48
CA GLU A 22 3.68 14.00 -1.15
C GLU A 22 2.62 14.74 -0.32
N LEU A 23 1.91 14.01 0.53
CA LEU A 23 1.10 14.58 1.60
C LEU A 23 2.04 15.43 2.45
N LYS A 24 2.08 16.74 2.14
CA LYS A 24 3.02 17.69 2.75
C LYS A 24 2.95 17.68 4.27
N ASP A 25 1.81 17.25 4.81
CA ASP A 25 1.46 17.29 6.22
C ASP A 25 1.30 15.91 6.88
N SER A 26 1.89 14.82 6.36
CA SER A 26 1.95 13.58 7.13
C SER A 26 3.19 13.56 8.04
N PRO A 27 3.09 13.94 9.32
CA PRO A 27 4.24 14.02 10.21
C PRO A 27 4.84 12.64 10.47
N ILE A 28 4.05 11.58 10.36
CA ILE A 28 4.49 10.23 10.72
C ILE A 28 5.51 9.69 9.72
N PHE A 29 5.28 9.88 8.41
CA PHE A 29 6.19 9.39 7.37
C PHE A 29 7.49 10.18 7.33
N LYS A 30 7.43 11.51 7.51
CA LYS A 30 8.63 12.38 7.54
C LYS A 30 9.51 12.13 8.76
N ARG A 31 8.92 11.84 9.92
CA ARG A 31 9.66 11.67 11.19
C ARG A 31 10.16 10.25 11.44
N GLY A 32 9.88 9.30 10.54
CA GLY A 32 10.23 7.89 10.74
C GLY A 32 9.54 7.26 11.96
N LEU A 33 8.41 7.83 12.41
CA LEU A 33 7.67 7.38 13.59
C LEU A 33 6.73 6.21 13.25
N PHE A 34 7.22 5.30 12.42
CA PHE A 34 6.47 4.13 12.01
C PHE A 34 7.40 2.95 11.78
N SER A 35 6.92 1.75 12.10
CA SER A 35 7.54 0.50 11.70
C SER A 35 6.64 -0.20 10.69
N LYS A 36 7.24 -0.72 9.61
CA LYS A 36 6.53 -1.52 8.60
C LYS A 36 7.01 -2.96 8.70
N THR A 37 6.06 -3.87 8.81
CA THR A 37 6.30 -5.30 8.65
C THR A 37 5.46 -5.81 7.50
N LEU A 38 6.11 -6.55 6.61
CA LEU A 38 5.47 -7.23 5.49
C LEU A 38 5.49 -8.72 5.80
N ASP A 39 4.32 -9.38 5.71
CA ASP A 39 4.21 -10.83 5.90
C ASP A 39 5.14 -11.56 4.94
N LEU A 40 5.56 -12.79 5.23
CA LEU A 40 6.35 -13.59 4.30
C LEU A 40 5.57 -13.87 2.99
N ILE A 41 6.30 -14.18 1.92
CA ILE A 41 5.69 -14.61 0.66
C ILE A 41 4.97 -15.94 0.92
N LYS A 42 3.70 -16.03 0.55
CA LYS A 42 2.90 -17.26 0.58
C LYS A 42 2.90 -17.89 -0.83
N GLU A 43 2.78 -19.21 -0.89
CA GLU A 43 2.58 -19.91 -2.17
C GLU A 43 1.26 -19.48 -2.82
N ASN A 44 1.20 -19.46 -4.16
CA ASN A 44 0.02 -19.07 -4.94
C ASN A 44 -0.52 -17.67 -4.54
N PRO A 45 0.25 -16.59 -4.75
CA PRO A 45 -0.10 -15.23 -4.36
C PRO A 45 -1.33 -14.66 -5.10
N GLU A 46 -1.77 -15.31 -6.18
CA GLU A 46 -3.00 -15.01 -6.91
C GLU A 46 -4.29 -15.35 -6.14
N ASN A 47 -4.21 -16.24 -5.14
CA ASN A 47 -5.35 -16.55 -4.28
C ASN A 47 -5.54 -15.44 -3.23
N ILE A 48 -6.77 -14.97 -3.06
CA ILE A 48 -7.12 -13.88 -2.13
C ILE A 48 -6.71 -14.20 -0.68
N GLU A 49 -6.80 -15.47 -0.27
CA GLU A 49 -6.38 -15.94 1.06
C GLU A 49 -4.86 -15.83 1.29
N ASN A 50 -4.09 -15.76 0.20
CA ASN A 50 -2.64 -15.68 0.19
C ASN A 50 -2.10 -14.25 0.01
N TYR A 51 -2.97 -13.24 -0.04
CA TYR A 51 -2.53 -11.86 -0.08
C TYR A 51 -1.70 -11.53 1.17
N ARG A 52 -0.58 -10.84 0.94
CA ARG A 52 0.33 -10.42 2.02
C ARG A 52 -0.27 -9.20 2.69
N SER A 53 -0.25 -9.20 4.02
CA SER A 53 -0.62 -8.01 4.77
C SER A 53 0.62 -7.14 4.99
N VAL A 54 0.41 -5.83 4.97
CA VAL A 54 1.39 -4.86 5.43
C VAL A 54 0.85 -4.28 6.72
N THR A 55 1.60 -4.44 7.81
CA THR A 55 1.28 -3.76 9.07
C THR A 55 2.13 -2.50 9.18
N ILE A 56 1.47 -1.36 9.42
CA ILE A 56 2.13 -0.10 9.73
C ILE A 56 1.83 0.20 11.20
N LYS A 57 2.83 0.09 12.07
CA LYS A 57 2.71 0.47 13.48
C LYS A 57 3.18 1.90 13.64
N CYS A 58 2.31 2.76 14.16
CA CYS A 58 2.70 4.09 14.61
C CYS A 58 3.55 3.97 15.87
N LEU A 59 4.76 4.50 15.83
CA LEU A 59 5.64 4.61 16.99
C LEU A 59 5.39 6.00 17.57
N GLN A 60 4.38 6.13 18.45
CA GLN A 60 4.25 7.36 19.23
C GLN A 60 5.48 7.50 20.13
N PRO A 61 6.00 8.73 20.32
CA PRO A 61 6.95 9.01 21.39
C PRO A 61 6.30 8.84 22.77
#